data_AF-A0A7Y2CEJ6-F1
#
_entry.id   AF-A0A7Y2CEJ6-F1
#
_cell.length_a   1.000
_cell.length_b   1.000
_cell.length_c   1.000
_cell.angle_alpha   90.00
_cell.angle_beta   90.00
_cell.angle_gamma   90.00
#
_symmetry.space_group_name_H-M   'P 1'
#
loop_
_entity.id
_entity.type
_entity.pdbx_description
1 polymer ?
#
loop_
_entity_poly.entity_id
_entity_poly.type
_entity_poly.pdbx_seq_one_letter_code
_entity_poly.pdbx_strand_id
1 'polypeptide(L)'
;MFHVIDNLLTPEEVAHLRQFCASHKFVDGKISNEEFELKNNLQSNLQDAGAQQASGLVQNALVRNEWVRDVCLPKSLAAPMLSKYTPDMHYGEHVDTHLVAGAPPVRVDVSCTIFINDPVDYDGGELMVRMGDKSLTAKEKSGAAVFYPSTQFHRVNKVTRGERLAAITFIQSHIRDMHAREILFQLQDFLHNYGSSFSDEALMQLEFVRTNLLRMWYED
;
A
#
# COMPACT_ATOMS: atom_id res chain seq x y z
N MET A 1 1.86 -8.60 9.26
CA MET A 1 2.48 -7.31 8.94
C MET A 1 1.46 -6.19 8.76
N PHE A 2 1.47 -5.18 9.63
CA PHE A 2 0.95 -3.85 9.36
C PHE A 2 2.13 -2.90 9.54
N HIS A 3 2.46 -2.08 8.55
CA HIS A 3 3.68 -1.26 8.56
C HIS A 3 3.43 0.12 7.96
N VAL A 4 4.12 1.14 8.49
CA VAL A 4 4.01 2.53 8.06
C VAL A 4 5.38 3.05 7.62
N ILE A 5 5.41 3.66 6.45
CA ILE A 5 6.56 4.44 5.95
C ILE A 5 6.13 5.90 5.91
N ASP A 6 6.76 6.76 6.71
CA ASP A 6 6.32 8.15 6.86
C ASP A 6 6.56 9.02 5.62
N ASN A 7 7.63 8.75 4.86
CA ASN A 7 8.08 9.61 3.74
C ASN A 7 8.29 8.78 2.47
N LEU A 8 7.27 8.04 2.03
CA LEU A 8 7.35 7.28 0.78
C LEU A 8 7.43 8.24 -0.42
N LEU A 9 6.53 9.23 -0.47
CA LEU A 9 6.54 10.29 -1.46
C LEU A 9 7.31 11.50 -0.94
N THR A 10 8.02 12.19 -1.84
CA THR A 10 8.64 13.48 -1.50
C THR A 10 7.59 14.59 -1.41
N PRO A 11 7.88 15.71 -0.75
CA PRO A 11 6.96 16.87 -0.73
C PRO A 11 6.56 17.35 -2.13
N GLU A 12 7.48 17.33 -3.09
CA GLU A 12 7.23 17.74 -4.48
C GLU A 12 6.28 16.77 -5.20
N GLU A 13 6.45 15.47 -4.97
CA GLU A 13 5.57 14.44 -5.49
C GLU A 13 4.16 14.54 -4.91
N VAL A 14 4.05 14.78 -3.60
CA VAL A 14 2.77 15.07 -2.93
C VAL A 14 2.10 16.29 -3.56
N ALA A 15 2.84 17.39 -3.75
CA ALA A 15 2.32 18.60 -4.38
C ALA A 15 1.80 18.33 -5.80
N HIS A 16 2.54 17.57 -6.60
CA HIS A 16 2.12 17.17 -7.95
C HIS A 16 0.81 16.37 -7.91
N LEU A 17 0.73 15.33 -7.07
CA LEU A 17 -0.48 14.52 -6.94
C LEU A 17 -1.67 15.34 -6.45
N ARG A 18 -1.47 16.28 -5.51
CA ARG A 18 -2.54 17.21 -5.07
C ARG A 18 -3.02 18.10 -6.21
N GLN A 19 -2.11 18.64 -7.03
CA GLN A 19 -2.47 19.46 -8.19
C GLN A 19 -3.26 18.64 -9.23
N PHE A 20 -2.84 17.39 -9.47
CA PHE A 20 -3.58 16.46 -10.31
C PHE A 20 -4.99 16.22 -9.75
N CYS A 21 -5.12 15.88 -8.47
CA CYS A 21 -6.40 15.61 -7.81
C CYS A 21 -7.37 16.81 -7.82
N ALA A 22 -6.85 18.03 -7.84
CA ALA A 22 -7.64 19.26 -7.89
C ALA A 22 -8.21 19.57 -9.30
N SER A 23 -7.54 19.12 -10.36
CA SER A 23 -7.87 19.46 -11.75
C SER A 23 -8.45 18.28 -12.55
N HIS A 24 -8.21 17.05 -12.10
CA HIS A 24 -8.65 15.84 -12.78
C HIS A 24 -10.09 15.46 -12.41
N LYS A 25 -10.83 14.96 -13.40
CA LYS A 25 -12.19 14.44 -13.19
C LYS A 25 -12.10 12.99 -12.71
N PHE A 26 -12.56 12.74 -11.49
CA PHE A 26 -12.71 11.39 -10.98
C PHE A 26 -14.03 10.77 -11.47
N VAL A 27 -14.07 9.45 -11.52
CA VAL A 27 -15.27 8.65 -11.83
C VAL A 27 -15.75 7.92 -10.57
N ASP A 28 -16.95 7.35 -10.61
CA ASP A 28 -17.48 6.53 -9.52
C ASP A 28 -16.52 5.37 -9.22
N GLY A 29 -16.06 5.24 -7.97
CA GLY A 29 -15.10 4.22 -7.60
C GLY A 29 -15.65 2.79 -7.56
N LYS A 30 -16.96 2.60 -7.76
CA LYS A 30 -17.52 1.27 -8.05
C LYS A 30 -16.86 0.60 -9.26
N ILE A 31 -16.19 1.34 -10.17
CA ILE A 31 -15.39 0.76 -11.27
C ILE A 31 -14.36 -0.31 -10.85
N SER A 32 -13.92 -0.31 -9.58
CA SER A 32 -12.97 -1.31 -9.07
C SER A 32 -13.57 -2.29 -8.07
N ASN A 33 -14.88 -2.21 -7.80
CA ASN A 33 -15.64 -3.21 -7.05
C ASN A 33 -17.15 -3.00 -7.30
N GLU A 34 -17.60 -3.36 -8.51
CA GLU A 34 -18.90 -2.91 -9.05
C GLU A 34 -20.10 -3.41 -8.25
N GLU A 35 -20.00 -4.62 -7.68
CA GLU A 35 -21.08 -5.29 -6.97
C GLU A 35 -21.15 -4.95 -5.46
N PHE A 36 -20.22 -4.14 -4.96
CA PHE A 36 -20.16 -3.84 -3.52
C PHE A 36 -20.88 -2.55 -3.15
N GLU A 37 -22.09 -2.71 -2.60
CA GLU A 37 -22.99 -1.59 -2.30
C GLU A 37 -22.48 -0.63 -1.22
N LEU A 38 -21.59 -1.08 -0.33
CA LEU A 38 -21.03 -0.22 0.72
C LEU A 38 -19.80 0.57 0.24
N LYS A 39 -19.53 0.59 -1.07
CA LYS A 39 -18.51 1.45 -1.66
C LYS A 39 -19.14 2.72 -2.22
N ASN A 40 -18.78 3.85 -1.61
CA ASN A 40 -19.16 5.17 -2.07
C ASN A 40 -17.92 6.05 -2.02
N ASN A 41 -17.19 6.12 -3.13
CA ASN A 41 -16.01 6.95 -3.30
C ASN A 41 -15.82 7.30 -4.78
N LEU A 42 -14.80 8.10 -5.06
CA LEU A 42 -14.39 8.46 -6.41
C LEU A 42 -12.98 7.93 -6.69
N GLN A 43 -12.70 7.54 -7.93
CA GLN A 43 -11.40 7.04 -8.35
C GLN A 43 -10.92 7.63 -9.68
N SER A 44 -9.60 7.69 -9.87
CA SER A 44 -8.99 8.05 -11.15
C SER A 44 -9.21 6.92 -12.16
N ASN A 45 -9.56 7.25 -13.39
CA ASN A 45 -9.67 6.27 -14.46
C ASN A 45 -8.31 6.04 -15.13
N LEU A 46 -7.74 4.84 -14.97
CA LEU A 46 -6.41 4.50 -15.51
C LEU A 46 -6.35 4.42 -17.05
N GLN A 47 -7.47 4.60 -17.76
CA GLN A 47 -7.47 4.80 -19.20
C GLN A 47 -7.06 6.24 -19.58
N ASP A 48 -7.11 7.18 -18.63
CA ASP A 48 -6.72 8.57 -18.87
C ASP A 48 -5.21 8.75 -18.73
N ALA A 49 -4.59 9.41 -19.70
CA ALA A 49 -3.14 9.62 -19.73
C ALA A 49 -2.59 10.34 -18.48
N GLY A 50 -3.34 11.32 -17.95
CA GLY A 50 -2.95 12.01 -16.71
C GLY A 50 -2.99 11.09 -15.48
N ALA A 51 -3.97 10.20 -15.39
CA ALA A 51 -4.06 9.23 -14.32
C ALA A 51 -2.92 8.21 -14.38
N GLN A 52 -2.52 7.80 -15.60
CA GLN A 52 -1.35 6.93 -15.79
C GLN A 52 -0.05 7.60 -15.34
N GLN A 53 0.11 8.90 -15.61
CA GLN A 53 1.28 9.67 -15.14
C GLN A 53 1.31 9.75 -13.60
N ALA A 54 0.18 10.07 -12.97
CA ALA A 54 0.07 10.11 -11.50
C ALA A 54 0.32 8.71 -10.87
N SER A 55 -0.23 7.66 -11.47
CA SER A 55 0.01 6.26 -11.11
C SER A 55 1.50 5.90 -11.18
N GLY A 56 2.17 6.26 -12.27
CA GLY A 56 3.59 6.00 -12.48
C GLY A 56 4.49 6.68 -11.43
N LEU A 57 4.13 7.90 -11.02
CA LEU A 57 4.82 8.60 -9.94
C LEU A 57 4.76 7.82 -8.61
N VAL A 58 3.56 7.35 -8.22
CA VAL A 58 3.39 6.54 -7.00
C VAL A 58 4.11 5.19 -7.12
N GLN A 59 4.06 4.56 -8.30
CA GLN A 59 4.76 3.30 -8.55
C GLN A 59 6.27 3.44 -8.42
N ASN A 60 6.86 4.50 -8.98
CA ASN A 60 8.29 4.80 -8.85
C ASN A 60 8.69 4.99 -7.39
N ALA A 61 7.81 5.59 -6.56
CA ALA A 61 8.03 5.75 -5.14
C ALA A 61 8.09 4.44 -4.37
N LEU A 62 7.23 3.50 -4.71
CA LEU A 62 7.25 2.16 -4.13
C LEU A 62 8.51 1.39 -4.52
N VAL A 63 8.87 1.39 -5.82
CA VAL A 63 10.02 0.62 -6.32
C VAL A 63 11.35 1.15 -5.79
N ARG A 64 11.49 2.47 -5.59
CA ARG A 64 12.74 3.06 -5.06
C ARG A 64 12.89 2.93 -3.55
N ASN A 65 11.85 2.55 -2.80
CA ASN A 65 11.94 2.40 -1.36
C ASN A 65 12.58 1.06 -0.96
N GLU A 66 13.62 1.11 -0.10
CA GLU A 66 14.36 -0.07 0.35
C GLU A 66 13.50 -1.08 1.10
N TRP A 67 12.69 -0.61 2.06
CA TRP A 67 11.81 -1.48 2.81
C TRP A 67 10.82 -2.22 1.90
N VAL A 68 10.25 -1.53 0.91
CA VAL A 68 9.34 -2.20 -0.05
C VAL A 68 10.08 -3.29 -0.82
N ARG A 69 11.29 -3.03 -1.31
CA ARG A 69 12.08 -4.04 -2.04
C ARG A 69 12.45 -5.24 -1.17
N ASP A 70 12.90 -4.98 0.05
CA ASP A 70 13.50 -6.02 0.90
C ASP A 70 12.44 -6.81 1.70
N VAL A 71 11.25 -6.23 1.89
CA VAL A 71 10.21 -6.79 2.76
C VAL A 71 8.98 -7.24 1.98
N CYS A 72 8.47 -6.39 1.08
CA CYS A 72 7.35 -6.78 0.23
C CYS A 72 7.79 -7.71 -0.90
N LEU A 73 9.08 -7.68 -1.27
CA LEU A 73 9.69 -8.54 -2.30
C LEU A 73 8.82 -8.57 -3.58
N PRO A 74 8.55 -7.41 -4.20
CA PRO A 74 7.54 -7.28 -5.23
C PRO A 74 7.94 -8.05 -6.49
N LYS A 75 7.12 -9.03 -6.88
CA LYS A 75 7.13 -9.68 -8.18
C LYS A 75 6.40 -8.84 -9.24
N SER A 76 5.28 -8.25 -8.84
CA SER A 76 4.48 -7.38 -9.69
C SER A 76 3.72 -6.36 -8.84
N LEU A 77 3.47 -5.19 -9.41
CA LEU A 77 2.71 -4.11 -8.79
C LEU A 77 1.50 -3.80 -9.66
N ALA A 78 0.31 -3.80 -9.04
CA ALA A 78 -0.87 -3.26 -9.71
C ALA A 78 -0.71 -1.75 -9.90
N ALA A 79 -1.17 -1.21 -11.03
CA ALA A 79 -1.10 0.23 -11.28
C ALA A 79 -1.79 1.01 -10.14
N PRO A 80 -1.10 1.89 -9.41
CA PRO A 80 -1.71 2.66 -8.34
C PRO A 80 -2.88 3.51 -8.82
N MET A 81 -4.01 3.42 -8.13
CA MET A 81 -5.19 4.19 -8.45
C MET A 81 -5.44 5.24 -7.38
N LEU A 82 -5.67 6.48 -7.80
CA LEU A 82 -5.98 7.56 -6.88
C LEU A 82 -7.46 7.46 -6.50
N SER A 83 -7.73 7.71 -5.23
CA SER A 83 -9.06 7.65 -4.62
C SER A 83 -9.33 8.95 -3.88
N LYS A 84 -10.59 9.38 -3.97
CA LYS A 84 -11.10 10.62 -3.40
C LYS A 84 -12.38 10.31 -2.63
N TYR A 85 -12.47 10.86 -1.42
CA TYR A 85 -13.64 10.76 -0.56
C TYR A 85 -14.00 12.16 -0.07
N THR A 86 -15.22 12.61 -0.36
CA THR A 86 -15.80 13.85 0.17
C THR A 86 -16.79 13.52 1.29
N PRO A 87 -17.45 14.51 1.94
CA PRO A 87 -18.42 14.19 3.00
C PRO A 87 -19.45 13.14 2.56
N ASP A 88 -19.79 12.24 3.48
CA ASP A 88 -20.66 11.05 3.33
C ASP A 88 -20.10 9.86 2.54
N MET A 89 -18.97 10.04 1.84
CA MET A 89 -18.26 8.95 1.17
C MET A 89 -17.55 8.05 2.19
N HIS A 90 -17.51 6.75 1.89
CA HIS A 90 -16.91 5.70 2.71
C HIS A 90 -16.64 4.47 1.86
N TYR A 91 -15.90 3.51 2.42
CA TYR A 91 -15.83 2.17 1.86
C TYR A 91 -16.01 1.17 3.00
N GLY A 92 -17.15 0.48 3.00
CA GLY A 92 -17.54 -0.47 4.04
C GLY A 92 -16.56 -1.62 4.21
N GLU A 93 -16.75 -2.39 5.28
CA GLU A 93 -15.87 -3.50 5.63
C GLU A 93 -15.88 -4.60 4.56
N HIS A 94 -14.71 -4.92 4.04
CA HIS A 94 -14.51 -5.91 2.99
C HIS A 94 -13.11 -6.55 3.09
N VAL A 95 -12.88 -7.56 2.27
CA VAL A 95 -11.57 -8.15 1.98
C VAL A 95 -11.27 -7.90 0.51
N ASP A 96 -10.01 -7.64 0.17
CA ASP A 96 -9.62 -7.43 -1.22
C ASP A 96 -9.84 -8.68 -2.08
N THR A 97 -10.07 -8.46 -3.37
CA THR A 97 -10.09 -9.57 -4.35
C THR A 97 -8.72 -10.25 -4.40
N HIS A 98 -8.71 -11.55 -4.66
CA HIS A 98 -7.49 -12.36 -4.77
C HIS A 98 -6.62 -12.01 -6.00
N LEU A 99 -7.22 -11.39 -7.03
CA LEU A 99 -6.57 -10.98 -8.28
C LEU A 99 -7.11 -9.64 -8.74
N VAL A 100 -6.22 -8.78 -9.25
CA VAL A 100 -6.59 -7.54 -9.94
C VAL A 100 -6.08 -7.53 -11.38
N ALA A 101 -6.68 -6.66 -12.19
CA ALA A 101 -6.33 -6.49 -13.60
C ALA A 101 -4.83 -6.13 -13.76
N GLY A 102 -4.22 -6.70 -14.78
CA GLY A 102 -2.82 -6.57 -15.14
C GLY A 102 -2.53 -7.46 -16.35
N ALA A 103 -1.35 -7.32 -16.95
CA ALA A 103 -0.91 -8.18 -18.04
C ALA A 103 0.50 -8.75 -17.74
N PRO A 104 0.61 -9.90 -17.04
CA PRO A 104 -0.48 -10.76 -16.53
C PRO A 104 -1.20 -10.19 -15.29
N PRO A 105 -2.37 -10.74 -14.90
CA PRO A 105 -3.08 -10.35 -13.67
C PRO A 105 -2.18 -10.43 -12.42
N VAL A 106 -2.42 -9.53 -11.47
CA VAL A 106 -1.59 -9.39 -10.25
C VAL A 106 -2.29 -10.06 -9.08
N ARG A 107 -1.61 -11.01 -8.43
CA ARG A 107 -2.07 -11.60 -7.16
C ARG A 107 -1.95 -10.59 -6.03
N VAL A 108 -2.98 -10.51 -5.20
CA VAL A 108 -3.11 -9.47 -4.18
C VAL A 108 -2.63 -10.01 -2.84
N ASP A 109 -1.32 -9.91 -2.58
CA ASP A 109 -0.69 -10.41 -1.35
C ASP A 109 -0.57 -9.33 -0.26
N VAL A 110 -0.24 -8.10 -0.67
CA VAL A 110 -0.09 -6.94 0.22
C VAL A 110 -0.84 -5.75 -0.36
N SER A 111 -1.67 -5.12 0.47
CA SER A 111 -2.39 -3.89 0.14
C SER A 111 -1.59 -2.70 0.64
N CYS A 112 -1.59 -1.62 -0.16
CA CYS A 112 -0.89 -0.40 0.16
C CYS A 112 -1.83 0.81 0.00
N THR A 113 -1.84 1.69 1.00
CA THR A 113 -2.52 2.98 0.95
C THR A 113 -1.51 4.09 1.18
N ILE A 114 -1.40 5.00 0.22
CA ILE A 114 -0.50 6.15 0.26
C ILE A 114 -1.34 7.42 0.44
N PHE A 115 -1.06 8.20 1.48
CA PHE A 115 -1.81 9.40 1.83
C PHE A 115 -1.32 10.59 1.02
N ILE A 116 -2.22 11.33 0.36
CA ILE A 116 -1.87 12.45 -0.53
C ILE A 116 -2.13 13.82 0.13
N ASN A 117 -2.95 13.87 1.18
CA ASN A 117 -3.20 15.08 1.94
C ASN A 117 -3.22 14.81 3.45
N ASP A 118 -3.05 15.88 4.23
CA ASP A 118 -2.78 15.74 5.66
C ASP A 118 -4.04 15.39 6.46
N PRO A 119 -3.90 14.70 7.60
CA PRO A 119 -5.02 14.32 8.46
C PRO A 119 -5.89 15.49 8.94
N VAL A 120 -5.32 16.70 9.02
CA VAL A 120 -6.03 17.93 9.42
C VAL A 120 -6.97 18.45 8.33
N ASP A 121 -6.75 18.07 7.07
CA ASP A 121 -7.53 18.55 5.93
C ASP A 121 -8.94 17.91 5.87
N TYR A 122 -9.19 16.83 6.63
CA TYR A 122 -10.47 16.11 6.63
C TYR A 122 -10.79 15.46 7.98
N ASP A 123 -12.08 15.24 8.28
CA ASP A 123 -12.54 14.52 9.48
C ASP A 123 -13.12 13.16 9.09
N GLY A 124 -12.95 12.15 9.94
CA GLY A 124 -13.21 10.76 9.59
C GLY A 124 -12.19 10.25 8.56
N GLY A 125 -12.62 9.33 7.69
CA GLY A 125 -11.78 8.83 6.59
C GLY A 125 -10.61 7.94 7.03
N GLU A 126 -10.60 7.47 8.28
CA GLU A 126 -9.55 6.57 8.76
C GLU A 126 -9.61 5.23 8.01
N LEU A 127 -8.43 4.71 7.65
CA LEU A 127 -8.28 3.32 7.23
C LEU A 127 -8.30 2.45 8.49
N MET A 128 -9.24 1.52 8.57
CA MET A 128 -9.35 0.55 9.66
C MET A 128 -9.00 -0.83 9.12
N VAL A 129 -8.00 -1.50 9.69
CA VAL A 129 -7.60 -2.87 9.31
C VAL A 129 -7.79 -3.78 10.52
N ARG A 130 -8.60 -4.83 10.37
CA ARG A 130 -8.85 -5.80 11.43
C ARG A 130 -7.65 -6.74 11.59
N MET A 131 -7.18 -6.88 12.83
CA MET A 131 -6.10 -7.77 13.24
C MET A 131 -6.62 -8.61 14.41
N GLY A 132 -7.21 -9.76 14.11
CA GLY A 132 -7.91 -10.58 15.10
C GLY A 132 -9.20 -9.91 15.59
N ASP A 133 -9.33 -9.72 16.90
CA ASP A 133 -10.47 -9.08 17.57
C ASP A 133 -10.35 -7.55 17.66
N LYS A 134 -9.21 -6.99 17.23
CA LYS A 134 -8.94 -5.54 17.26
C LYS A 134 -8.85 -4.98 15.85
N SER A 135 -8.93 -3.66 15.74
CA SER A 135 -8.61 -2.93 14.52
C SER A 135 -7.43 -2.00 14.76
N LEU A 136 -6.48 -2.01 13.83
CA LEU A 136 -5.50 -0.96 13.67
C LEU A 136 -6.12 0.17 12.84
N THR A 137 -5.76 1.40 13.17
CA THR A 137 -6.28 2.61 12.54
C THR A 137 -5.12 3.38 11.93
N ALA A 138 -5.28 3.82 10.69
CA ALA A 138 -4.32 4.69 10.00
C ALA A 138 -4.99 5.94 9.45
N LYS A 139 -4.37 7.08 9.70
CA LYS A 139 -4.70 8.39 9.14
C LYS A 139 -3.44 9.23 9.14
N GLU A 140 -2.56 8.90 8.20
CA GLU A 140 -1.18 9.37 8.21
C GLU A 140 -1.00 10.69 7.48
N LYS A 141 0.15 11.32 7.72
CA LYS A 141 0.58 12.55 7.03
C LYS A 141 0.70 12.34 5.52
N SER A 142 0.57 13.42 4.78
CA SER A 142 0.77 13.37 3.33
C SER A 142 2.17 12.84 2.99
N GLY A 143 2.24 11.94 2.01
CA GLY A 143 3.43 11.22 1.60
C GLY A 143 3.72 9.92 2.34
N ALA A 144 3.02 9.65 3.45
CA ALA A 144 3.14 8.39 4.16
C ALA A 144 2.40 7.25 3.45
N ALA A 145 2.86 6.02 3.66
CA ALA A 145 2.26 4.81 3.11
C ALA A 145 2.07 3.75 4.19
N VAL A 146 0.93 3.07 4.13
CA VAL A 146 0.55 1.99 5.04
C VAL A 146 0.42 0.70 4.25
N PHE A 147 1.09 -0.34 4.72
CA PHE A 147 1.14 -1.69 4.14
C PHE A 147 0.47 -2.68 5.07
N TYR A 148 -0.42 -3.52 4.55
CA TYR A 148 -1.16 -4.50 5.34
C TYR A 148 -1.50 -5.74 4.50
N PRO A 149 -1.81 -6.90 5.12
CA PRO A 149 -2.08 -8.11 4.37
C PRO A 149 -3.45 -7.96 3.73
N SER A 150 -3.54 -8.19 2.43
CA SER A 150 -4.80 -8.04 1.68
C SER A 150 -5.88 -9.03 2.11
N THR A 151 -5.49 -10.07 2.84
CA THR A 151 -6.37 -11.07 3.45
C THR A 151 -7.15 -10.55 4.66
N GLN A 152 -6.81 -9.36 5.17
CA GLN A 152 -7.48 -8.79 6.33
C GLN A 152 -8.72 -7.99 5.93
N PHE A 153 -9.74 -8.09 6.77
CA PHE A 153 -10.89 -7.20 6.67
C PHE A 153 -10.46 -5.77 6.95
N HIS A 154 -10.92 -4.86 6.12
CA HIS A 154 -10.62 -3.46 6.28
C HIS A 154 -11.74 -2.58 5.72
N ARG A 155 -11.72 -1.31 6.11
CA ARG A 155 -12.68 -0.28 5.67
C ARG A 155 -12.05 1.10 5.68
N VAL A 156 -12.67 2.02 4.94
CA VAL A 156 -12.44 3.46 5.08
C VAL A 156 -13.66 4.06 5.75
N ASN A 157 -13.49 4.62 6.94
CA ASN A 157 -14.56 5.28 7.66
C ASN A 157 -15.14 6.44 6.83
N LYS A 158 -16.39 6.80 7.14
CA LYS A 158 -17.04 7.94 6.51
C LYS A 158 -16.23 9.22 6.71
N VAL A 159 -16.00 9.96 5.63
CA VAL A 159 -15.51 11.35 5.71
C VAL A 159 -16.68 12.25 6.09
N THR A 160 -16.49 13.12 7.08
CA THR A 160 -17.54 14.03 7.57
C THR A 160 -17.25 15.50 7.26
N ARG A 161 -15.99 15.85 7.00
CA ARG A 161 -15.53 17.18 6.59
C ARG A 161 -14.33 17.05 5.65
N GLY A 162 -14.21 17.97 4.69
CA GLY A 162 -13.04 18.05 3.82
C GLY A 162 -13.02 16.96 2.76
N GLU A 163 -11.83 16.70 2.21
CA GLU A 163 -11.59 15.68 1.19
C GLU A 163 -10.43 14.79 1.63
N ARG A 164 -10.60 13.47 1.58
CA ARG A 164 -9.51 12.51 1.75
C ARG A 164 -9.01 12.07 0.38
N LEU A 165 -7.74 12.27 0.13
CA LEU A 165 -7.02 11.85 -1.06
C LEU A 165 -6.01 10.76 -0.70
N ALA A 166 -6.06 9.64 -1.42
CA ALA A 166 -5.09 8.57 -1.25
C ALA A 166 -4.86 7.82 -2.57
N ALA A 167 -3.65 7.31 -2.79
CA ALA A 167 -3.43 6.27 -3.79
C ALA A 167 -3.55 4.89 -3.13
N ILE A 168 -4.14 3.94 -3.85
CA ILE A 168 -4.21 2.53 -3.45
C ILE A 168 -3.52 1.66 -4.49
N THR A 169 -2.83 0.62 -4.05
CA THR A 169 -2.23 -0.39 -4.93
C THR A 169 -2.08 -1.72 -4.21
N PHE A 170 -1.79 -2.76 -4.99
CA PHE A 170 -1.56 -4.11 -4.54
C PHE A 170 -0.21 -4.61 -5.03
N ILE A 171 0.44 -5.39 -4.18
CA ILE A 171 1.73 -6.00 -4.45
C ILE A 171 1.52 -7.52 -4.51
N GLN A 172 1.95 -8.11 -5.61
CA GLN A 172 2.24 -9.54 -5.66
C GLN A 172 3.66 -9.73 -5.16
N SER A 173 3.83 -10.48 -4.09
CA SER A 173 5.15 -10.80 -3.54
C SER A 173 5.71 -12.04 -4.20
N HIS A 174 7.03 -12.13 -4.31
CA HIS A 174 7.72 -13.40 -4.55
C HIS A 174 7.51 -14.38 -3.40
N ILE A 175 7.19 -13.91 -2.19
CA ILE A 175 6.91 -14.75 -1.04
C ILE A 175 5.40 -14.75 -0.80
N ARG A 176 4.72 -15.77 -1.32
CA ARG A 176 3.26 -15.88 -1.24
C ARG A 176 2.77 -15.97 0.20
N ASP A 177 3.37 -16.85 1.00
CA ASP A 177 2.97 -17.07 2.38
C ASP A 177 3.30 -15.85 3.27
N MET A 178 2.29 -15.36 3.98
CA MET A 178 2.44 -14.14 4.81
C MET A 178 3.31 -14.36 6.05
N HIS A 179 3.35 -15.58 6.61
CA HIS A 179 4.17 -15.91 7.77
C HIS A 179 5.65 -16.03 7.36
N ALA A 180 5.93 -16.66 6.23
CA ALA A 180 7.26 -16.69 5.62
C ALA A 180 7.79 -15.27 5.37
N ARG A 181 6.95 -14.40 4.80
CA ARG A 181 7.30 -12.99 4.55
C ARG A 181 7.54 -12.21 5.84
N GLU A 182 6.75 -12.45 6.89
CA GLU A 182 6.97 -11.86 8.21
C GLU A 182 8.28 -12.34 8.84
N ILE A 183 8.63 -13.63 8.73
CA ILE A 183 9.91 -14.14 9.25
C ILE A 183 11.09 -13.48 8.53
N LEU A 184 11.05 -13.37 7.20
CA LEU A 184 12.08 -12.68 6.42
C LEU A 184 12.19 -11.21 6.80
N PHE A 185 11.06 -10.54 7.04
CA PHE A 185 11.03 -9.16 7.51
C PHE A 185 11.74 -8.99 8.85
N GLN A 186 11.35 -9.79 9.85
CA GLN A 186 11.93 -9.70 11.20
C GLN A 186 13.45 -9.96 11.16
N LEU A 187 13.90 -10.89 10.30
CA LEU A 187 15.33 -11.14 10.09
C LEU A 187 16.04 -9.95 9.43
N GLN A 188 15.43 -9.32 8.42
CA GLN A 188 15.98 -8.15 7.74
C GLN A 188 16.07 -6.94 8.69
N ASP A 189 15.02 -6.68 9.46
CA ASP A 189 14.98 -5.58 10.43
C ASP A 189 16.03 -5.77 11.53
N PHE A 190 16.18 -7.01 12.01
CA PHE A 190 17.24 -7.36 12.95
C PHE A 190 18.64 -7.08 12.35
N LEU A 191 18.89 -7.49 11.11
CA LEU A 191 20.16 -7.22 10.43
C LEU A 191 20.39 -5.72 10.21
N HIS A 192 19.37 -4.95 9.89
CA HIS A 192 19.47 -3.51 9.72
C HIS A 192 19.84 -2.81 11.04
N ASN A 193 19.14 -3.15 12.13
CA ASN A 193 19.27 -2.48 13.41
C ASN A 193 20.53 -2.89 14.19
N TYR A 194 20.97 -4.16 14.05
CA TYR A 194 22.06 -4.73 14.86
C TYR A 194 23.27 -5.19 14.04
N GLY A 195 23.18 -5.17 12.70
CA GLY A 195 24.21 -5.71 11.82
C GLY A 195 25.60 -5.11 12.05
N SER A 196 25.67 -3.80 12.31
CA SER A 196 26.91 -3.09 12.59
C SER A 196 27.63 -3.54 13.86
N SER A 197 26.96 -4.29 14.74
CA SER A 197 27.53 -4.81 15.99
C SER A 197 28.08 -6.22 15.87
N PHE A 198 27.90 -6.89 14.72
CA PHE A 198 28.39 -8.25 14.48
C PHE A 198 29.75 -8.24 13.77
N SER A 199 30.50 -9.34 13.90
CA SER A 199 31.67 -9.58 13.05
C SER A 199 31.24 -9.92 11.63
N ASP A 200 32.14 -9.71 10.67
CA ASP A 200 31.91 -10.08 9.27
C ASP A 200 31.53 -11.56 9.11
N GLU A 201 32.14 -12.45 9.90
CA GLU A 201 31.81 -13.89 9.89
C GLU A 201 30.38 -14.16 10.35
N ALA A 202 29.93 -13.51 11.43
CA ALA A 202 28.57 -13.67 11.94
C ALA A 202 27.53 -13.11 10.96
N LEU A 203 27.81 -11.95 10.35
CA LEU A 203 26.98 -11.38 9.29
C LEU A 203 26.85 -12.33 8.10
N MET A 204 27.97 -12.92 7.65
CA MET A 204 27.97 -13.89 6.56
C MET A 204 27.10 -15.11 6.88
N GLN A 205 27.13 -15.62 8.11
CA GLN A 205 26.29 -16.75 8.52
C GLN A 205 24.80 -16.39 8.56
N LEU A 206 24.45 -15.19 9.01
CA LEU A 206 23.06 -14.73 9.01
C LEU A 206 22.54 -14.50 7.58
N GLU A 207 23.36 -13.92 6.70
CA GLU A 207 23.03 -13.78 5.28
C GLU A 207 22.90 -15.12 4.58
N PHE A 208 23.72 -16.12 4.95
CA PHE A 208 23.55 -17.50 4.49
C PHE A 208 22.16 -18.05 4.84
N VAL A 209 21.71 -17.90 6.09
CA VAL A 209 20.37 -18.34 6.51
C VAL A 209 19.29 -17.60 5.74
N ARG A 210 19.35 -16.26 5.70
CA ARG A 210 18.39 -15.41 5.00
C ARG A 210 18.25 -15.79 3.52
N THR A 211 19.38 -15.96 2.83
CA THR A 211 19.42 -16.32 1.41
C THR A 211 18.80 -17.69 1.15
N ASN A 212 19.02 -18.66 2.04
CA ASN A 212 18.42 -19.99 1.90
C ASN A 212 16.91 -19.97 2.18
N LEU A 213 16.44 -19.20 3.16
CA LEU A 213 15.01 -19.02 3.41
C LEU A 213 14.31 -18.37 2.22
N LEU A 214 14.93 -17.34 1.62
CA LEU A 214 14.44 -16.76 0.36
C LEU A 214 14.32 -17.85 -0.70
N ARG A 215 15.39 -18.62 -0.95
CA ARG A 215 15.35 -19.71 -1.95
C ARG A 215 14.25 -20.75 -1.69
N MET A 216 13.94 -21.04 -0.44
CA MET A 216 12.89 -22.01 -0.08
C MET A 216 11.47 -21.50 -0.31
N TRP A 217 11.25 -20.19 -0.16
CA TRP A 217 9.90 -19.59 -0.16
C TRP A 217 9.59 -18.76 -1.40
N TYR A 218 10.58 -18.54 -2.26
CA TYR A 218 10.45 -17.73 -3.46
C TYR A 218 9.62 -18.43 -4.55
N GLU A 219 8.64 -17.71 -5.09
CA GLU A 219 7.83 -18.08 -6.25
C GLU A 219 8.12 -17.13 -7.43
N ASP A 220 8.47 -17.73 -8.57
CA ASP A 220 8.63 -17.06 -9.87
C ASP A 220 7.31 -16.67 -10.52
#